data_AF-A0A2E9CXJ7-F1
#
_entry.id   AF-A0A2E9CXJ7-F1
#
_cell.length_a   1.000
_cell.length_b   1.000
_cell.length_c   1.000
_cell.angle_alpha   90.00
_cell.angle_beta   90.00
_cell.angle_gamma   90.00
#
_symmetry.space_group_name_H-M   'P 1'
#
loop_
_entity.id
_entity.type
_entity.pdbx_description
1 polymer ?
#
loop_
_entity_poly.entity_id
_entity_poly.type
_entity_poly.pdbx_seq_one_letter_code
_entity_poly.pdbx_strand_id
1 'polypeptide(L)' 'MKNKKILINVEPIYLEDHSDPSEDSYLWAYKVKIKNNGTKTIKL' A
#
# COMPACT_ATOMS: atom_id res chain seq x y z
N MET A 1 2.76 -8.93 24.80
CA MET A 1 2.45 -9.16 23.37
C MET A 1 1.77 -7.93 22.79
N LYS A 2 2.30 -7.32 21.73
CA LYS A 2 1.68 -6.17 21.05
C LYS A 2 0.52 -6.67 20.16
N ASN A 3 -0.72 -6.52 20.60
CA ASN A 3 -1.90 -6.72 19.74
C ASN A 3 -1.99 -5.56 18.74
N LYS A 4 -1.51 -5.76 17.51
CA LYS A 4 -1.75 -4.83 16.41
C LYS A 4 -3.24 -4.89 16.04
N LYS A 5 -4.04 -4.01 16.63
CA LYS A 5 -5.47 -3.90 16.32
C LYS A 5 -5.69 -3.46 14.88
N ILE A 6 -4.76 -2.71 14.30
CA ILE A 6 -4.79 -2.32 12.89
C ILE A 6 -3.58 -2.93 12.18
N LEU A 7 -3.84 -3.59 11.05
CA LEU A 7 -2.83 -4.10 10.13
C LEU A 7 -2.92 -3.30 8.83
N ILE A 8 -1.79 -2.76 8.38
CA ILE A 8 -1.68 -2.04 7.12
C ILE A 8 -0.70 -2.81 6.26
N ASN A 9 -1.15 -3.24 5.09
CA ASN A 9 -0.32 -3.88 4.07
C ASN A 9 -0.25 -2.93 2.89
N VAL A 10 0.97 -2.65 2.41
CA VAL A 10 1.20 -1.84 1.22
C VAL A 10 1.89 -2.73 0.21
N GLU A 11 1.26 -2.89 -0.95
CA GLU A 11 1.79 -3.63 -2.08
C GLU A 11 2.18 -2.62 -3.17
N PRO A 12 3.48 -2.38 -3.41
CA PRO A 12 3.93 -1.55 -4.51
C PRO A 12 3.77 -2.30 -5.83
N ILE A 13 3.42 -1.58 -6.89
CA ILE A 13 3.22 -2.13 -8.23
C ILE A 13 3.96 -1.19 -9.20
N TYR A 14 5.01 -1.69 -9.84
CA TYR A 14 5.68 -0.95 -10.90
C TYR A 14 4.78 -0.93 -12.14
N LEU A 15 4.62 0.24 -12.76
CA LEU A 15 3.79 0.43 -13.94
C LEU A 15 4.68 0.53 -15.18
N GLU A 16 5.05 -0.62 -15.73
CA GLU A 16 5.95 -0.72 -16.89
C GLU A 16 5.41 0.03 -18.10
N ASP A 17 4.12 -0.17 -18.45
CA ASP A 17 3.46 0.51 -19.58
C ASP A 17 3.40 2.05 -19.45
N HIS A 18 3.67 2.58 -18.26
CA HIS A 18 3.67 4.01 -17.95
C HIS A 18 5.05 4.53 -17.52
N SER A 19 6.09 3.73 -17.68
CA SER A 19 7.47 4.10 -17.36
C SER A 19 8.32 4.16 -18.61
N ASP A 20 9.32 5.02 -18.61
CA ASP A 20 10.35 5.10 -19.65
C ASP A 20 11.73 5.13 -18.99
N PRO A 21 12.40 3.96 -18.86
CA PRO A 21 13.74 3.89 -18.27
C PRO A 21 14.80 4.68 -19.04
N SER A 22 14.59 4.94 -20.34
CA SER A 22 15.56 5.67 -21.17
C SER A 22 15.58 7.18 -20.86
N GLU A 23 14.46 7.68 -20.34
CA GLU A 23 14.28 9.06 -19.87
C GLU A 23 14.32 9.16 -18.33
N ASP A 24 14.80 8.11 -17.65
CA ASP A 24 14.83 7.99 -16.19
C ASP A 24 13.45 8.22 -15.51
N SER A 25 12.37 7.90 -16.22
CA SER A 25 10.98 8.07 -15.75
C SER A 25 10.40 6.75 -15.28
N TYR A 26 10.05 6.65 -14.00
CA TYR A 26 9.56 5.42 -13.38
C TYR A 26 8.28 5.67 -12.60
N LEU A 27 7.19 5.03 -13.02
CA LEU A 27 5.89 5.16 -12.37
C LEU A 27 5.56 3.93 -11.53
N TRP A 28 5.05 4.20 -10.33
CA TRP A 28 4.65 3.17 -9.38
C TRP A 28 3.24 3.46 -8.86
N ALA A 29 2.38 2.44 -8.90
CA ALA A 29 1.15 2.42 -8.14
C ALA A 29 1.39 1.77 -6.77
N TYR A 30 0.51 2.07 -5.81
CA TYR A 30 0.51 1.40 -4.52
C TYR A 30 -0.91 0.95 -4.16
N LYS A 31 -1.02 -0.28 -3.69
CA LYS A 31 -2.26 -0.84 -3.17
C LYS A 31 -2.17 -0.96 -1.66
N VAL A 32 -2.94 -0.13 -0.96
CA VAL A 32 -3.02 -0.17 0.50
C VAL A 32 -4.22 -1.00 0.94
N LYS A 33 -3.97 -2.01 1.77
CA LYS A 33 -5.00 -2.80 2.44
C LYS A 33 -4.94 -2.51 3.93
N ILE A 34 -6.02 -1.98 4.49
CA ILE A 34 -6.13 -1.64 5.90
C ILE A 34 -7.14 -2.59 6.53
N LYS A 35 -6.69 -3.38 7.50
CA LYS A 35 -7.50 -4.33 8.24
C LYS A 35 -7.61 -3.92 9.69
N ASN A 36 -8.82 -3.60 10.11
CA ASN A 36 -9.14 -3.41 11.51
C ASN A 36 -9.45 -4.78 12.15
N ASN A 37 -8.50 -5.31 12.90
CA ASN A 37 -8.64 -6.49 13.75
C ASN A 37 -9.08 -6.13 15.19
N GLY A 38 -9.37 -4.86 15.46
CA GLY A 38 -9.90 -4.38 16.72
C GLY A 38 -11.43 -4.47 16.79
N THR A 39 -11.98 -4.40 18.00
CA THR A 39 -13.42 -4.44 18.25
C THR A 39 -14.12 -3.08 18.13
N LYS A 40 -13.36 -2.01 17.86
CA LYS A 40 -13.88 -0.65 17.70
C LYS A 40 -13.81 -0.25 16.24
N THR A 41 -14.87 0.35 15.71
CA THR A 41 -14.86 0.98 14.39
C THR A 41 -13.79 2.07 14.35
N ILE A 42 -13.00 2.11 13.29
CA ILE A 42 -12.02 3.16 13.05
C ILE A 42 -12.39 3.97 11.81
N LYS A 43 -11.89 5.20 11.75
CA LYS A 43 -11.98 6.08 10.60
C LYS A 43 -10.57 6.23 10.00
N LEU A 44 -10.51 6.20 8.67
CA LEU A 44 -9.28 6.48 7.92
C LEU A 44 -8.96 7.98 7.93
#